data_AF-A0A3C0HGS7-F1
#
_entry.id   AF-A0A3C0HGS7-F1
#
_cell.length_a   1.000
_cell.length_b   1.000
_cell.length_c   1.000
_cell.angle_alpha   90.00
_cell.angle_beta   90.00
_cell.angle_gamma   90.00
#
_symmetry.space_group_name_H-M   'P 1'
#
loop_
_entity.id
_entity.type
_entity.pdbx_description
1 polymer ?
#
loop_
_entity_poly.entity_id
_entity_poly.type
_entity_poly.pdbx_seq_one_letter_code
_entity_poly.pdbx_strand_id
1 'polypeptide(L)'
;MNRIANSPGRVLSIQSGGDFFAGETFRILASNPANGATGARLVLNNVAIAEFPIGQTFAYTFPESRPYLWQIQILPFDPMAGTGPSAEVAVSCVGAPVVIFDGVELSASGTSQPVLLASEIDFSAPRAFSSSIFEIRTPIGYSFVESEVRSGRLECPGVQFTTGTLRTSAHPSNALGAVNRVGGDGDTLFFSMTAGATPFNALDTLSFDGVRTLTAPTDIDCTFSLYDQPSQAEAGGAAGRIFRSSGQYIRFAPSYDLVVRSEGAAVADVEAANGPYTAFTSAAPTNDVTLAQLGRLAYGTRQEVSNAVQPRGVDGDPITMADVLGPDTTLRVSGDFTGAADVFLSPTADCSIVALSDIDAARTGTTADFAVGSGSYPDASVCFLRGGEPIVASTYAVELRAVAASSAYTVPGRGPLVLGAITRNGAQLQAPLVQMPAGWISRIVLMNTGGTARAFTWRFLPASGGSASEAGTTTTGATTGVGTIPANSTVVIRLSDLLGGFGTPPPRGTFVVTAAAPNSDIQGLYQIVNPASGTISNHVMVRPGSN
;
A
#
# COMPACT_ATOMS: atom_id res chain seq x y z
N MET A 1 5.55 -27.73 8.11
CA MET A 1 5.56 -27.27 9.52
C MET A 1 5.45 -25.75 9.45
N ASN A 2 4.27 -25.19 9.67
CA ASN A 2 4.05 -23.75 9.50
C ASN A 2 4.40 -23.03 10.79
N ARG A 3 5.29 -22.03 10.70
CA ARG A 3 5.70 -21.16 11.81
C ARG A 3 5.04 -19.80 11.64
N ILE A 4 4.35 -19.29 12.66
CA ILE A 4 3.67 -17.99 12.62
C ILE A 4 3.95 -17.26 13.94
N ALA A 5 4.51 -16.05 13.85
CA ALA A 5 4.69 -15.16 15.01
C ALA A 5 3.45 -14.27 15.18
N ASN A 6 3.05 -13.96 16.43
CA ASN A 6 1.87 -13.16 16.72
C ASN A 6 2.11 -12.09 17.81
N SER A 7 1.31 -11.02 17.75
CA SER A 7 1.18 -9.94 18.73
C SER A 7 0.07 -10.23 19.77
N PRO A 8 0.14 -9.68 21.01
CA PRO A 8 -0.81 -9.98 22.08
C PRO A 8 -2.28 -9.63 21.76
N GLY A 9 -3.22 -10.52 22.14
CA GLY A 9 -4.67 -10.23 22.12
C GLY A 9 -5.47 -10.75 20.91
N ARG A 10 -4.88 -11.54 20.02
CA ARG A 10 -5.58 -12.17 18.87
C ARG A 10 -5.63 -13.69 19.00
N VAL A 11 -6.77 -14.28 18.63
CA VAL A 11 -6.91 -15.74 18.47
C VAL A 11 -5.95 -16.20 17.37
N LEU A 12 -4.96 -17.02 17.71
CA LEU A 12 -4.11 -17.67 16.72
C LEU A 12 -4.96 -18.71 16.00
N SER A 13 -5.10 -18.53 14.68
CA SER A 13 -5.87 -19.39 13.80
C SER A 13 -4.97 -19.89 12.69
N ILE A 14 -4.77 -21.20 12.62
CA ILE A 14 -4.19 -21.85 11.44
C ILE A 14 -5.36 -22.42 10.65
N GLN A 15 -5.57 -21.93 9.44
CA GLN A 15 -6.63 -22.38 8.54
C GLN A 15 -6.01 -23.06 7.32
N SER A 16 -6.54 -24.21 6.93
CA SER A 16 -6.15 -24.89 5.70
C SER A 16 -7.33 -25.70 5.14
N GLY A 17 -7.25 -26.02 3.86
CA GLY A 17 -8.18 -26.91 3.17
C GLY A 17 -7.51 -28.24 2.85
N GLY A 18 -8.26 -29.33 2.90
CA GLY A 18 -7.81 -30.63 2.43
C GLY A 18 -8.98 -31.57 2.17
N ASP A 19 -8.79 -32.49 1.23
CA ASP A 19 -9.69 -33.62 1.03
C ASP A 19 -9.34 -34.71 2.05
N PHE A 20 -10.36 -35.19 2.76
CA PHE A 20 -10.21 -36.29 3.71
C PHE A 20 -11.20 -37.39 3.35
N PHE A 21 -10.77 -38.64 3.46
CA PHE A 21 -11.62 -39.80 3.21
C PHE A 21 -12.30 -40.30 4.49
N ALA A 22 -13.49 -40.87 4.35
CA ALA A 22 -14.21 -41.51 5.46
C ALA A 22 -13.33 -42.58 6.10
N GLY A 23 -13.20 -42.53 7.42
CA GLY A 23 -12.35 -43.45 8.19
C GLY A 23 -10.88 -43.03 8.30
N GLU A 24 -10.45 -41.98 7.61
CA GLU A 24 -9.11 -41.42 7.83
C GLU A 24 -9.02 -40.70 9.17
N THR A 25 -7.96 -41.00 9.91
CA THR A 25 -7.68 -40.39 11.20
C THR A 25 -6.64 -39.30 11.05
N PHE A 26 -7.07 -38.05 11.26
CA PHE A 26 -6.21 -36.89 11.34
C PHE A 26 -5.71 -36.72 12.76
N ARG A 27 -4.39 -36.77 12.95
CA ARG A 27 -3.76 -36.55 14.26
C ARG A 27 -3.09 -35.20 14.31
N ILE A 28 -3.45 -34.39 15.29
CA ILE A 28 -2.94 -33.05 15.54
C ILE A 28 -2.13 -33.08 16.81
N LEU A 29 -0.88 -32.67 16.74
CA LEU A 29 -0.11 -32.29 17.92
C LEU A 29 0.07 -30.77 17.90
N ALA A 30 -0.61 -30.09 18.82
CA ALA A 30 -0.34 -28.68 19.12
C ALA A 30 0.66 -28.62 20.26
N SER A 31 1.87 -28.14 20.00
CA SER A 31 2.85 -27.85 21.05
C SER A 31 3.01 -26.34 21.20
N ASN A 32 3.05 -25.89 22.45
CA ASN A 32 3.40 -24.53 22.80
C ASN A 32 4.59 -24.58 23.79
N PRO A 33 5.82 -24.34 23.34
CA PRO A 33 6.99 -24.35 24.21
C PRO A 33 7.06 -23.14 25.15
N ALA A 34 6.26 -22.08 24.92
CA ALA A 34 6.29 -20.88 25.75
C ALA A 34 4.89 -20.22 25.86
N ASN A 35 4.35 -20.24 27.09
CA ASN A 35 3.25 -19.40 27.60
C ASN A 35 1.82 -19.96 27.51
N GLY A 36 1.34 -20.44 28.67
CA GLY A 36 -0.01 -20.16 29.21
C GLY A 36 -1.25 -20.78 28.54
N ALA A 37 -1.18 -21.21 27.29
CA ALA A 37 -2.33 -21.81 26.62
C ALA A 37 -2.59 -23.24 27.15
N THR A 38 -3.83 -23.53 27.53
CA THR A 38 -4.20 -24.82 28.16
C THR A 38 -4.92 -25.77 27.21
N GLY A 39 -5.42 -25.27 26.08
CA GLY A 39 -6.15 -26.05 25.10
C GLY A 39 -6.07 -25.50 23.68
N ALA A 40 -6.56 -26.30 22.75
CA ALA A 40 -6.73 -25.99 21.35
C ALA A 40 -8.10 -26.53 20.92
N ARG A 41 -8.63 -25.99 19.83
CA ARG A 41 -9.95 -26.32 19.29
C ARG A 41 -9.83 -26.58 17.80
N LEU A 42 -10.31 -27.74 17.37
CA LEU A 42 -10.50 -28.06 15.97
C LEU A 42 -11.87 -27.54 15.52
N VAL A 43 -11.86 -26.73 14.47
CA VAL A 43 -13.04 -26.20 13.79
C VAL A 43 -13.05 -26.77 12.39
N LEU A 44 -14.16 -27.36 11.96
CA LEU A 44 -14.37 -27.84 10.58
C LEU A 44 -15.53 -27.06 9.98
N ASN A 45 -15.34 -26.46 8.81
CA ASN A 45 -16.34 -25.65 8.09
C ASN A 45 -17.02 -24.62 9.00
N ASN A 46 -16.23 -23.91 9.81
CA ASN A 46 -16.66 -22.92 10.81
C ASN A 46 -17.47 -23.48 11.99
N VAL A 47 -17.53 -24.80 12.18
CA VAL A 47 -18.17 -25.47 13.31
C VAL A 47 -17.11 -26.03 14.25
N ALA A 48 -17.16 -25.69 15.53
CA ALA A 48 -16.30 -26.28 16.55
C ALA A 48 -16.64 -27.76 16.71
N ILE A 49 -15.66 -28.63 16.47
CA ILE A 49 -15.84 -30.08 16.51
C ILE A 49 -15.32 -30.68 17.80
N ALA A 50 -14.16 -30.22 18.26
CA ALA A 50 -13.53 -30.75 19.46
C ALA A 50 -12.56 -29.73 20.07
N GLU A 51 -12.44 -29.77 21.40
CA GLU A 51 -11.39 -29.09 22.15
C GLU A 51 -10.45 -30.15 22.74
N PHE A 52 -9.14 -29.87 22.72
CA PHE A 52 -8.11 -30.80 23.17
C PHE A 52 -6.96 -30.09 23.88
N PRO A 53 -6.29 -30.74 24.85
CA PRO A 53 -5.19 -30.12 25.59
C PRO A 53 -3.96 -29.90 24.70
N ILE A 54 -3.26 -28.79 24.92
CA ILE A 54 -1.94 -28.57 24.30
C ILE A 54 -0.93 -29.60 24.85
N GLY A 55 -0.03 -30.08 24.00
CA GLY A 55 0.96 -31.10 24.34
C GLY A 55 0.44 -32.55 24.25
N GLN A 56 -0.86 -32.74 23.95
CA GLN A 56 -1.42 -34.05 23.64
C GLN A 56 -1.71 -34.19 22.14
N THR A 57 -1.51 -35.40 21.64
CA THR A 57 -1.94 -35.74 20.28
C THR A 57 -3.44 -35.96 20.27
N PHE A 58 -4.17 -35.07 19.62
CA PHE A 58 -5.59 -35.23 19.34
C PHE A 58 -5.79 -36.01 18.05
N ALA A 59 -6.75 -36.92 18.01
CA ALA A 59 -7.08 -37.69 16.81
C ALA A 59 -8.56 -37.51 16.47
N TYR A 60 -8.84 -37.15 15.22
CA TYR A 60 -10.19 -37.02 14.68
C TYR A 60 -10.34 -37.91 13.45
N THR A 61 -11.35 -38.78 13.45
CA THR A 61 -11.69 -39.63 12.32
C THR A 61 -12.83 -39.00 11.54
N PHE A 62 -12.61 -38.75 10.24
CA PHE A 62 -13.64 -38.14 9.41
C PHE A 62 -14.78 -39.14 9.14
N PRO A 63 -16.04 -38.73 9.33
CA PRO A 63 -17.18 -39.62 9.13
C PRO A 63 -17.51 -39.84 7.65
N GLU A 64 -17.10 -38.93 6.76
CA GLU A 64 -17.49 -38.91 5.34
C GLU A 64 -16.32 -38.44 4.46
N SER A 65 -16.25 -38.92 3.22
CA SER A 65 -15.24 -38.50 2.24
C SER A 65 -15.68 -37.21 1.54
N ARG A 66 -15.14 -36.06 1.96
CA ARG A 66 -15.44 -34.75 1.35
C ARG A 66 -14.36 -33.71 1.67
N PRO A 67 -14.33 -32.56 0.97
CA PRO A 67 -13.45 -31.46 1.33
C PRO A 67 -13.85 -30.89 2.70
N TYR A 68 -12.87 -30.70 3.58
CA TYR A 68 -13.08 -29.98 4.84
C TYR A 68 -12.16 -28.76 4.90
N LEU A 69 -12.77 -27.59 5.14
CA LEU A 69 -12.04 -26.43 5.62
C LEU A 69 -11.79 -26.67 7.10
N TRP A 70 -10.53 -26.80 7.52
CA TRP A 70 -10.20 -27.02 8.91
C TRP A 70 -9.41 -25.84 9.48
N GLN A 71 -9.66 -25.56 10.74
CA GLN A 71 -9.02 -24.49 11.48
C GLN A 71 -8.68 -24.97 12.89
N ILE A 72 -7.45 -24.69 13.34
CA ILE A 72 -7.06 -24.89 14.74
C ILE A 72 -7.04 -23.52 15.42
N GLN A 73 -7.79 -23.39 16.51
CA GLN A 73 -7.85 -22.21 17.36
C GLN A 73 -7.27 -22.52 18.73
N ILE A 74 -6.41 -21.66 19.28
CA ILE A 74 -5.79 -21.88 20.61
C ILE A 74 -6.65 -21.24 21.71
N LEU A 75 -6.84 -21.94 22.85
CA LEU A 75 -7.72 -21.57 23.97
C LEU A 75 -7.03 -21.72 25.34
N PRO A 76 -7.44 -20.95 26.36
CA PRO A 76 -7.53 -19.50 26.36
C PRO A 76 -6.12 -18.87 26.35
N PHE A 77 -5.94 -17.80 25.58
CA PHE A 77 -4.77 -16.94 25.71
C PHE A 77 -5.10 -15.87 26.75
N ASP A 78 -4.47 -15.90 27.93
CA ASP A 78 -4.56 -14.79 28.89
C ASP A 78 -3.62 -13.67 28.39
N PRO A 79 -4.15 -12.54 27.88
CA PRO A 79 -3.32 -11.47 27.33
C PRO A 79 -2.51 -10.72 28.41
N MET A 80 -2.73 -11.00 29.71
CA MET A 80 -2.09 -10.28 30.82
C MET A 80 -0.85 -10.99 31.38
N ALA A 81 -0.51 -12.20 30.91
CA ALA A 81 0.63 -12.97 31.42
C ALA A 81 1.89 -12.78 30.55
N GLY A 82 2.58 -11.65 30.73
CA GLY A 82 4.04 -11.55 30.52
C GLY A 82 4.55 -11.05 29.15
N THR A 83 5.46 -10.08 29.20
CA THR A 83 6.20 -9.43 28.12
C THR A 83 7.32 -10.31 27.51
N GLY A 84 7.03 -11.58 27.22
CA GLY A 84 7.98 -12.51 26.60
C GLY A 84 7.99 -12.47 25.06
N PRO A 85 9.03 -13.03 24.40
CA PRO A 85 9.09 -13.13 22.95
C PRO A 85 7.89 -13.90 22.38
N SER A 86 7.46 -13.51 21.19
CA SER A 86 6.38 -14.11 20.39
C SER A 86 6.25 -15.63 20.59
N ALA A 87 5.08 -16.10 21.04
CA ALA A 87 4.81 -17.52 21.21
C ALA A 87 4.77 -18.22 19.84
N GLU A 88 5.64 -19.21 19.63
CA GLU A 88 5.71 -20.03 18.42
C GLU A 88 4.92 -21.32 18.66
N VAL A 89 3.79 -21.49 17.97
CA VAL A 89 2.98 -22.72 18.05
C VAL A 89 3.32 -23.61 16.86
N ALA A 90 3.85 -24.79 17.13
CA ALA A 90 4.10 -25.79 16.10
C ALA A 90 2.92 -26.77 16.04
N VAL A 91 2.30 -26.89 14.86
CA VAL A 91 1.32 -27.93 14.56
C VAL A 91 1.98 -28.99 13.70
N SER A 92 2.03 -30.23 14.20
CA SER A 92 2.46 -31.40 13.44
C SER A 92 1.26 -32.31 13.19
N CYS A 93 1.02 -32.62 11.91
CA CYS A 93 -0.02 -33.57 11.50
C CYS A 93 0.64 -34.93 11.26
N VAL A 94 0.23 -35.96 12.00
CA VAL A 94 0.81 -37.32 11.89
C VAL A 94 -0.30 -38.33 11.64
N GLY A 95 -0.74 -38.42 10.39
CA GLY A 95 -1.72 -39.37 9.85
C GLY A 95 -1.49 -39.49 8.35
N ALA A 96 -2.28 -40.31 7.62
CA ALA A 96 -2.14 -40.55 6.18
C ALA A 96 -1.71 -39.29 5.42
N PRO A 97 -0.77 -39.37 4.45
CA PRO A 97 -0.14 -38.22 3.84
C PRO A 97 -1.22 -37.23 3.41
N VAL A 98 -1.39 -36.16 4.17
CA VAL A 98 -2.16 -35.01 3.75
C VAL A 98 -1.37 -34.48 2.58
N VAL A 99 -1.77 -34.88 1.37
CA VAL A 99 -1.21 -34.35 0.15
C VAL A 99 -1.74 -32.93 0.07
N ILE A 100 -1.01 -32.01 0.71
CA ILE A 100 -1.21 -30.58 0.50
C ILE A 100 -0.91 -30.37 -0.98
N PHE A 101 -1.96 -30.10 -1.74
CA PHE A 101 -1.81 -29.76 -3.12
C PHE A 101 -1.39 -28.30 -3.20
N ASP A 102 -0.17 -28.08 -3.67
CA ASP A 102 0.42 -26.75 -3.82
C ASP A 102 0.07 -26.09 -5.18
N GLY A 103 -0.76 -26.74 -6.01
CA GLY A 103 -1.13 -26.27 -7.35
C GLY A 103 -2.53 -25.67 -7.47
N VAL A 104 -3.02 -25.52 -8.71
CA VAL A 104 -4.32 -24.92 -9.01
C VAL A 104 -5.35 -25.99 -9.34
N GLU A 105 -6.42 -26.04 -8.58
CA GLU A 105 -7.58 -26.85 -8.94
C GLU A 105 -8.43 -26.08 -9.96
N LEU A 106 -9.12 -26.76 -10.88
CA LEU A 106 -10.16 -26.22 -11.74
C LEU A 106 -11.46 -26.89 -11.31
N SER A 107 -12.53 -26.11 -11.20
CA SER A 107 -13.82 -26.63 -10.75
C SER A 107 -14.94 -26.11 -11.63
N ALA A 108 -16.11 -26.75 -11.55
CA ALA A 108 -17.29 -26.30 -12.30
C ALA A 108 -17.77 -24.90 -11.85
N SER A 109 -17.46 -24.49 -10.61
CA SER A 109 -17.81 -23.18 -10.08
C SER A 109 -16.79 -22.09 -10.40
N GLY A 110 -15.66 -22.42 -11.03
CA GLY A 110 -14.49 -21.54 -11.02
C GLY A 110 -13.66 -21.75 -9.77
N THR A 111 -12.34 -21.86 -9.91
CA THR A 111 -11.43 -21.71 -8.78
C THR A 111 -10.97 -20.27 -8.61
N SER A 112 -10.81 -19.87 -7.35
CA SER A 112 -10.50 -18.51 -6.93
C SER A 112 -9.10 -18.34 -6.38
N GLN A 113 -8.24 -19.37 -6.45
CA GLN A 113 -6.88 -19.33 -5.92
C GLN A 113 -5.85 -19.61 -7.03
N PRO A 114 -5.62 -18.64 -7.92
CA PRO A 114 -4.58 -18.74 -8.92
C PRO A 114 -3.19 -18.72 -8.28
N VAL A 115 -2.19 -19.21 -9.00
CA VAL A 115 -0.78 -18.94 -8.69
C VAL A 115 -0.52 -17.47 -8.95
N LEU A 116 -0.07 -16.77 -7.92
CA LEU A 116 0.29 -15.37 -8.02
C LEU A 116 1.77 -15.25 -8.40
N LEU A 117 2.07 -14.73 -9.59
CA LEU A 117 3.42 -14.43 -10.06
C LEU A 117 3.75 -12.96 -9.87
N ALA A 118 5.03 -12.67 -9.62
CA ALA A 118 5.51 -11.30 -9.53
C ALA A 118 5.34 -10.58 -10.88
N SER A 119 4.67 -9.42 -10.85
CA SER A 119 4.47 -8.59 -12.04
C SER A 119 5.77 -8.01 -12.58
N GLU A 120 6.83 -8.03 -11.78
CA GLU A 120 8.16 -7.54 -12.11
C GLU A 120 8.96 -8.52 -12.96
N ILE A 121 8.53 -9.78 -13.15
CA ILE A 121 9.27 -10.73 -14.01
C ILE A 121 9.35 -10.16 -15.43
N ASP A 122 10.58 -10.08 -15.97
CA ASP A 122 10.80 -9.62 -17.33
C ASP A 122 10.49 -10.75 -18.33
N PHE A 123 9.50 -10.51 -19.20
CA PHE A 123 9.08 -11.39 -20.29
C PHE A 123 9.62 -10.95 -21.66
N SER A 124 10.68 -10.13 -21.71
CA SER A 124 11.39 -9.82 -22.97
C SER A 124 11.86 -11.08 -23.72
N ALA A 125 12.00 -12.20 -23.01
CA ALA A 125 12.11 -13.55 -23.54
C ALA A 125 11.13 -14.51 -22.82
N PRO A 126 10.71 -15.62 -23.47
CA PRO A 126 9.86 -16.63 -22.83
C PRO A 126 10.47 -17.17 -21.53
N ARG A 127 9.65 -17.37 -20.50
CA ARG A 127 10.07 -17.85 -19.17
C ARG A 127 9.46 -19.22 -18.88
N ALA A 128 10.31 -20.17 -18.50
CA ALA A 128 9.91 -21.52 -18.12
C ALA A 128 9.71 -21.62 -16.60
N PHE A 129 8.62 -22.27 -16.20
CA PHE A 129 8.22 -22.50 -14.81
C PHE A 129 8.00 -24.00 -14.61
N SER A 130 8.70 -24.62 -13.68
CA SER A 130 8.77 -26.09 -13.56
C SER A 130 8.45 -26.64 -12.16
N SER A 131 7.98 -25.79 -11.25
CA SER A 131 7.62 -26.20 -9.89
C SER A 131 6.23 -26.87 -9.85
N SER A 132 6.02 -27.76 -8.87
CA SER A 132 4.74 -28.44 -8.65
C SER A 132 3.60 -27.49 -8.31
N ILE A 133 3.90 -26.25 -7.90
CA ILE A 133 2.89 -25.22 -7.68
C ILE A 133 2.13 -24.83 -8.95
N PHE A 134 2.70 -25.12 -10.12
CA PHE A 134 2.07 -24.86 -11.41
C PHE A 134 1.27 -26.08 -11.91
N GLU A 135 1.18 -27.15 -11.12
CA GLU A 135 0.34 -28.29 -11.43
C GLU A 135 -1.13 -27.82 -11.52
N ILE A 136 -1.83 -28.25 -12.57
CA ILE A 136 -3.27 -28.03 -12.69
C ILE A 136 -3.97 -29.33 -12.31
N ARG A 137 -4.95 -29.25 -11.42
CA ARG A 137 -5.84 -30.37 -11.10
C ARG A 137 -7.25 -30.07 -11.55
N THR A 138 -7.98 -31.09 -11.98
CA THR A 138 -9.41 -30.96 -12.29
C THR A 138 -10.10 -32.28 -12.01
N PRO A 139 -11.33 -32.28 -11.49
CA PRO A 139 -12.15 -33.48 -11.55
C PRO A 139 -12.41 -33.83 -13.02
N ILE A 140 -12.55 -35.13 -13.29
CA ILE A 140 -12.97 -35.62 -14.60
C ILE A 140 -14.40 -35.17 -14.90
N GLY A 141 -15.25 -35.11 -13.86
CA GLY A 141 -16.62 -34.60 -13.96
C GLY A 141 -17.59 -35.49 -14.74
N TYR A 142 -17.14 -36.69 -15.12
CA TYR A 142 -17.92 -37.67 -15.87
C TYR A 142 -17.52 -39.09 -15.43
N SER A 143 -18.52 -39.97 -15.27
CA SER A 143 -18.32 -41.37 -14.93
C SER A 143 -18.35 -42.22 -16.19
N PHE A 144 -17.28 -42.97 -16.42
CA PHE A 144 -17.13 -43.79 -17.63
C PHE A 144 -17.76 -45.17 -17.43
N VAL A 145 -18.10 -45.82 -18.53
CA VAL A 145 -18.32 -47.28 -18.59
C VAL A 145 -17.05 -47.98 -19.07
N GLU A 146 -16.92 -49.27 -18.77
CA GLU A 146 -15.76 -50.06 -19.19
C GLU A 146 -15.54 -49.98 -20.72
N SER A 147 -14.29 -49.81 -21.13
CA SER A 147 -13.86 -49.63 -22.53
C SER A 147 -14.33 -48.35 -23.23
N GLU A 148 -15.00 -47.43 -22.52
CA GLU A 148 -15.36 -46.12 -23.07
C GLU A 148 -14.12 -45.27 -23.31
N VAL A 149 -14.09 -44.56 -24.44
CA VAL A 149 -13.02 -43.63 -24.80
C VAL A 149 -13.59 -42.22 -24.93
N ARG A 150 -12.98 -41.26 -24.24
CA ARG A 150 -13.30 -39.83 -24.33
C ARG A 150 -12.07 -39.00 -24.66
N SER A 151 -12.29 -37.80 -25.18
CA SER A 151 -11.22 -36.88 -25.59
C SER A 151 -11.18 -35.67 -24.64
N GLY A 152 -10.06 -35.48 -23.95
CA GLY A 152 -9.81 -34.35 -23.07
C GLY A 152 -9.15 -33.18 -23.80
N ARG A 153 -9.54 -31.96 -23.44
CA ARG A 153 -8.92 -30.69 -23.84
C ARG A 153 -8.61 -29.88 -22.58
N LEU A 154 -7.35 -29.50 -22.39
CA LEU A 154 -6.97 -28.45 -21.44
C LEU A 154 -6.49 -27.25 -22.25
N GLU A 155 -7.12 -26.10 -22.05
CA GLU A 155 -6.82 -24.85 -22.75
C GLU A 155 -6.49 -23.76 -21.73
N CYS A 156 -5.30 -23.16 -21.85
CA CYS A 156 -4.82 -22.10 -20.98
C CYS A 156 -4.16 -21.01 -21.84
N PRO A 157 -4.93 -20.09 -22.45
CA PRO A 157 -4.41 -19.11 -23.39
C PRO A 157 -3.27 -18.29 -22.76
N GLY A 158 -2.12 -18.24 -23.45
CA GLY A 158 -0.90 -17.56 -22.96
C GLY A 158 0.10 -18.46 -22.23
N VAL A 159 -0.19 -19.74 -22.01
CA VAL A 159 0.74 -20.73 -21.45
C VAL A 159 1.18 -21.69 -22.52
N GLN A 160 2.47 -21.81 -22.79
CA GLN A 160 2.99 -22.89 -23.63
C GLN A 160 3.31 -24.11 -22.77
N PHE A 161 2.68 -25.24 -23.06
CA PHE A 161 2.96 -26.48 -22.36
C PHE A 161 4.12 -27.21 -23.03
N THR A 162 5.16 -27.53 -22.26
CA THR A 162 6.07 -28.59 -22.70
C THR A 162 5.35 -29.92 -22.53
N THR A 163 5.47 -30.83 -23.49
CA THR A 163 4.95 -32.20 -23.36
C THR A 163 5.44 -32.81 -22.04
N GLY A 164 4.51 -33.13 -21.14
CA GLY A 164 4.78 -33.52 -19.76
C GLY A 164 3.76 -34.52 -19.22
N THR A 165 4.03 -35.07 -18.03
CA THR A 165 3.23 -36.14 -17.43
C THR A 165 1.84 -35.69 -17.02
N LEU A 166 0.85 -36.08 -17.82
CA LEU A 166 -0.55 -36.20 -17.39
C LEU A 166 -0.65 -37.38 -16.43
N ARG A 167 -1.26 -37.18 -15.26
CA ARG A 167 -1.51 -38.21 -14.25
C ARG A 167 -2.99 -38.24 -13.88
N THR A 168 -3.45 -39.36 -13.35
CA THR A 168 -4.80 -39.48 -12.80
C THR A 168 -4.75 -40.13 -11.42
N SER A 169 -5.65 -39.72 -10.53
CA SER A 169 -5.88 -40.43 -9.26
C SER A 169 -6.66 -41.73 -9.44
N ALA A 170 -7.21 -41.97 -10.63
CA ALA A 170 -8.02 -43.14 -10.94
C ALA A 170 -7.21 -44.44 -10.89
N HIS A 171 -7.92 -45.56 -10.87
CA HIS A 171 -7.32 -46.89 -10.81
C HIS A 171 -6.34 -47.13 -11.98
N PRO A 172 -5.19 -47.82 -11.76
CA PRO A 172 -4.17 -48.05 -12.79
C PRO A 172 -4.63 -48.83 -14.04
N SER A 173 -5.83 -49.44 -14.00
CA SER A 173 -6.43 -50.10 -15.16
C SER A 173 -6.98 -49.11 -16.19
N ASN A 174 -7.15 -47.85 -15.82
CA ASN A 174 -7.52 -46.78 -16.74
C ASN A 174 -6.28 -46.27 -17.47
N ALA A 175 -6.40 -46.03 -18.78
CA ALA A 175 -5.32 -45.55 -19.60
C ALA A 175 -5.55 -44.08 -19.98
N LEU A 176 -4.53 -43.25 -19.71
CA LEU A 176 -4.42 -41.92 -20.32
C LEU A 176 -3.58 -42.07 -21.58
N GLY A 177 -4.13 -41.64 -22.71
CA GLY A 177 -3.40 -41.57 -23.97
C GLY A 177 -2.25 -40.56 -23.86
N ALA A 178 -1.29 -40.67 -24.78
CA ALA A 178 -0.29 -39.62 -24.93
C ALA A 178 -0.97 -38.26 -25.18
N VAL A 179 -0.35 -37.19 -24.72
CA VAL A 179 -0.72 -35.84 -25.12
C VAL A 179 -0.41 -35.73 -26.61
N ASN A 180 -1.44 -35.89 -27.43
CA ASN A 180 -1.32 -36.22 -28.86
C ASN A 180 -0.89 -35.01 -29.70
N ARG A 181 -1.13 -33.79 -29.19
CA ARG A 181 -0.80 -32.54 -29.88
C ARG A 181 -0.83 -31.38 -28.90
N VAL A 182 0.06 -30.42 -29.10
CA VAL A 182 -0.05 -29.08 -28.54
C VAL A 182 -0.69 -28.20 -29.62
N GLY A 183 -1.71 -27.40 -29.27
CA GLY A 183 -2.36 -26.46 -30.20
C GLY A 183 -1.35 -25.57 -30.94
N GLY A 184 -1.77 -24.91 -32.02
CA GLY A 184 -0.87 -24.13 -32.90
C GLY A 184 0.02 -23.13 -32.16
N ASP A 185 -0.46 -22.60 -31.04
CA ASP A 185 0.22 -21.60 -30.22
C ASP A 185 0.86 -22.16 -28.93
N GLY A 186 0.77 -23.47 -28.70
CA GLY A 186 1.37 -24.12 -27.51
C GLY A 186 0.44 -24.24 -26.30
N ASP A 187 -0.78 -23.68 -26.37
CA ASP A 187 -1.63 -23.35 -25.21
C ASP A 187 -2.77 -24.33 -24.90
N THR A 188 -2.90 -25.34 -25.75
CA THR A 188 -3.94 -26.34 -25.64
C THR A 188 -3.35 -27.73 -25.70
N LEU A 189 -3.70 -28.58 -24.73
CA LEU A 189 -3.35 -29.99 -24.68
C LEU A 189 -4.55 -30.85 -25.06
N PHE A 190 -4.32 -31.82 -25.96
CA PHE A 190 -5.31 -32.83 -26.34
C PHE A 190 -4.83 -34.23 -25.96
N PHE A 191 -5.69 -35.03 -25.36
CA PHE A 191 -5.38 -36.40 -24.94
C PHE A 191 -6.64 -37.28 -24.95
N SER A 192 -6.47 -38.59 -24.99
CA SER A 192 -7.57 -39.55 -24.86
C SER A 192 -7.61 -40.16 -23.46
N MET A 193 -8.78 -40.56 -23.00
CA MET A 193 -8.98 -41.28 -21.76
C MET A 193 -9.76 -42.54 -22.07
N THR A 194 -9.18 -43.71 -21.74
CA THR A 194 -9.81 -45.01 -21.96
C THR A 194 -10.06 -45.68 -20.62
N ALA A 195 -11.33 -45.95 -20.32
CA ALA A 195 -11.72 -46.62 -19.09
C ALA A 195 -11.40 -48.12 -19.13
N GLY A 196 -10.77 -48.63 -18.07
CA GLY A 196 -10.53 -50.06 -17.86
C GLY A 196 -11.67 -50.74 -17.08
N ALA A 197 -11.37 -51.91 -16.51
CA ALA A 197 -12.32 -52.70 -15.72
C ALA A 197 -12.81 -51.99 -14.42
N THR A 198 -12.10 -50.97 -13.97
CA THR A 198 -12.52 -50.07 -12.88
C THR A 198 -12.61 -48.67 -13.48
N PRO A 199 -13.74 -48.31 -14.12
CA PRO A 199 -13.84 -47.08 -14.90
C PRO A 199 -13.58 -45.83 -14.07
N PHE A 200 -13.16 -44.75 -14.74
CA PHE A 200 -13.10 -43.42 -14.16
C PHE A 200 -14.45 -43.04 -13.53
N ASN A 201 -14.42 -42.50 -12.32
CA ASN A 201 -15.58 -41.86 -11.70
C ASN A 201 -15.49 -40.33 -11.86
N ALA A 202 -16.61 -39.64 -11.72
CA ALA A 202 -16.67 -38.18 -11.88
C ALA A 202 -15.80 -37.39 -10.88
N LEU A 203 -15.43 -37.98 -9.73
CA LEU A 203 -14.62 -37.36 -8.67
C LEU A 203 -13.12 -37.66 -8.83
N ASP A 204 -12.74 -38.61 -9.68
CA ASP A 204 -11.34 -38.87 -9.99
C ASP A 204 -10.73 -37.60 -10.57
N THR A 205 -9.47 -37.35 -10.23
CA THR A 205 -8.76 -36.13 -10.61
C THR A 205 -7.76 -36.42 -11.72
N LEU A 206 -7.62 -35.43 -12.59
CA LEU A 206 -6.54 -35.32 -13.55
C LEU A 206 -5.56 -34.28 -13.05
N SER A 207 -4.28 -34.62 -13.13
CA SER A 207 -3.15 -33.78 -12.76
C SER A 207 -2.30 -33.52 -13.99
N PHE A 208 -2.15 -32.24 -14.33
CA PHE A 208 -1.28 -31.79 -15.40
C PHE A 208 -0.01 -31.22 -14.78
N ASP A 209 1.10 -31.93 -14.91
CA ASP A 209 2.42 -31.51 -14.44
C ASP A 209 3.29 -31.01 -15.61
N GLY A 210 4.49 -30.55 -15.33
CA GLY A 210 5.52 -30.20 -16.32
C GLY A 210 5.75 -28.71 -16.48
N VAL A 211 6.69 -28.39 -17.36
CA VAL A 211 7.15 -27.02 -17.58
C VAL A 211 6.08 -26.20 -18.30
N ARG A 212 5.80 -25.00 -17.77
CA ARG A 212 4.97 -23.96 -18.38
C ARG A 212 5.88 -22.87 -18.91
N THR A 213 5.70 -22.48 -20.16
CA THR A 213 6.42 -21.34 -20.73
C THR A 213 5.47 -20.19 -20.96
N LEU A 214 5.71 -19.04 -20.31
CA LEU A 214 4.92 -17.83 -20.49
C LEU A 214 5.71 -16.83 -21.33
N THR A 215 5.01 -16.05 -22.16
CA THR A 215 5.60 -15.06 -23.06
C THR A 215 5.21 -13.62 -22.74
N ALA A 216 4.26 -13.41 -21.82
CA ALA A 216 3.81 -12.10 -21.38
C ALA A 216 3.20 -12.16 -19.97
N PRO A 217 3.20 -11.05 -19.21
CA PRO A 217 2.58 -10.94 -17.88
C PRO A 217 1.06 -10.70 -17.99
N THR A 218 0.34 -11.60 -18.65
CA THR A 218 -1.12 -11.52 -18.81
C THR A 218 -1.81 -12.54 -17.92
N ASP A 219 -2.88 -12.13 -17.23
CA ASP A 219 -3.70 -13.04 -16.44
C ASP A 219 -4.21 -14.22 -17.29
N ILE A 220 -4.15 -15.43 -16.72
CA ILE A 220 -4.42 -16.67 -17.43
C ILE A 220 -5.54 -17.43 -16.74
N ASP A 221 -6.56 -17.76 -17.53
CA ASP A 221 -7.61 -18.68 -17.12
C ASP A 221 -7.45 -19.99 -17.88
N CYS A 222 -7.64 -21.09 -17.17
CA CYS A 222 -7.61 -22.42 -17.74
C CYS A 222 -9.02 -22.99 -17.82
N THR A 223 -9.28 -23.73 -18.89
CA THR A 223 -10.51 -24.51 -19.07
C THR A 223 -10.15 -25.95 -19.38
N PHE A 224 -10.68 -26.88 -18.60
CA PHE A 224 -10.69 -28.29 -18.94
C PHE A 224 -12.06 -28.65 -19.54
N SER A 225 -12.07 -29.50 -20.56
CA SER A 225 -13.30 -29.99 -21.20
C SER A 225 -13.13 -31.42 -21.68
N LEU A 226 -14.22 -32.19 -21.56
CA LEU A 226 -14.31 -33.57 -22.04
C LEU A 226 -15.27 -33.66 -23.21
N TYR A 227 -14.91 -34.40 -24.25
CA TYR A 227 -15.66 -34.52 -25.51
C TYR A 227 -15.89 -35.97 -25.91
N ASP A 228 -16.92 -36.19 -26.73
CA ASP A 228 -17.22 -37.49 -27.34
C ASP A 228 -16.14 -37.89 -28.37
N GLN A 229 -15.67 -36.96 -29.20
CA GLN A 229 -14.76 -37.25 -30.31
C GLN A 229 -13.50 -36.35 -30.30
N PRO A 230 -12.36 -36.84 -30.83
CA PRO A 230 -11.12 -36.04 -30.91
C PRO A 230 -11.28 -34.75 -31.72
N SER A 231 -12.01 -34.79 -32.85
CA SER A 231 -12.25 -33.61 -33.70
C SER A 231 -13.05 -32.51 -32.98
N GLN A 232 -13.94 -32.89 -32.07
CA GLN A 232 -14.71 -31.95 -31.25
C GLN A 232 -13.83 -31.33 -30.16
N ALA A 233 -12.95 -32.13 -29.55
CA ALA A 233 -11.95 -31.63 -28.61
C ALA A 233 -11.03 -30.63 -29.30
N GLU A 234 -10.54 -30.91 -30.51
CA GLU A 234 -9.73 -29.97 -31.31
C GLU A 234 -10.49 -28.67 -31.62
N ALA A 235 -11.79 -28.75 -31.94
CA ALA A 235 -12.61 -27.57 -32.23
C ALA A 235 -12.91 -26.69 -31.00
N GLY A 236 -13.00 -27.25 -29.79
CA GLY A 236 -13.18 -26.50 -28.53
C GLY A 236 -14.57 -25.91 -28.30
N GLY A 237 -15.53 -26.18 -29.19
CA GLY A 237 -16.88 -25.65 -29.14
C GLY A 237 -17.82 -26.35 -28.16
N ALA A 238 -19.10 -26.00 -28.19
CA ALA A 238 -20.12 -26.68 -27.38
C ALA A 238 -20.54 -28.05 -27.96
N ALA A 239 -20.30 -28.28 -29.25
CA ALA A 239 -20.70 -29.51 -29.93
C ALA A 239 -19.93 -30.72 -29.39
N GLY A 240 -20.67 -31.72 -28.88
CA GLY A 240 -20.10 -32.95 -28.32
C GLY A 240 -19.31 -32.77 -27.02
N ARG A 241 -19.44 -31.61 -26.35
CA ARG A 241 -18.83 -31.37 -25.04
C ARG A 241 -19.71 -31.97 -23.94
N ILE A 242 -19.12 -32.88 -23.16
CA ILE A 242 -19.76 -33.64 -22.09
C ILE A 242 -19.61 -32.93 -20.75
N PHE A 243 -18.40 -32.42 -20.49
CA PHE A 243 -18.05 -31.76 -19.24
C PHE A 243 -17.16 -30.54 -19.50
N ARG A 244 -17.25 -29.56 -18.60
CA ARG A 244 -16.40 -28.36 -18.59
C ARG A 244 -16.16 -27.91 -17.16
N SER A 245 -14.91 -27.64 -16.84
CA SER A 245 -14.47 -26.89 -15.66
C SER A 245 -13.57 -25.75 -16.10
N SER A 246 -13.57 -24.65 -15.36
CA SER A 246 -12.71 -23.49 -15.65
C SER A 246 -12.26 -22.85 -14.35
N GLY A 247 -11.19 -22.07 -14.38
CA GLY A 247 -10.68 -21.41 -13.18
C GLY A 247 -9.56 -20.44 -13.49
N GLN A 248 -9.30 -19.55 -12.52
CA GLN A 248 -8.15 -18.67 -12.57
C GLN A 248 -6.89 -19.49 -12.35
N TYR A 249 -5.94 -19.43 -13.28
CA TYR A 249 -4.71 -20.21 -13.19
C TYR A 249 -3.53 -19.38 -12.73
N ILE A 250 -3.14 -18.37 -13.51
CA ILE A 250 -2.03 -17.48 -13.18
C ILE A 250 -2.56 -16.05 -13.10
N ARG A 251 -2.11 -15.32 -12.08
CA ARG A 251 -2.34 -13.88 -11.92
C ARG A 251 -1.03 -13.17 -11.64
N PHE A 252 -0.94 -11.91 -12.03
CA PHE A 252 0.23 -11.09 -11.77
C PHE A 252 -0.05 -10.04 -10.70
N ALA A 253 0.93 -9.82 -9.83
CA ALA A 253 0.82 -8.86 -8.75
C ALA A 253 2.17 -8.23 -8.42
N PRO A 254 2.18 -6.96 -7.97
CA PRO A 254 3.34 -6.35 -7.34
C PRO A 254 3.92 -7.22 -6.22
N SER A 255 5.24 -7.39 -6.23
CA SER A 255 5.99 -8.10 -5.19
C SER A 255 6.35 -7.24 -3.98
N TYR A 256 6.40 -5.92 -4.16
CA TYR A 256 6.68 -4.94 -3.13
C TYR A 256 5.71 -3.76 -3.22
N ASP A 257 5.47 -3.15 -2.06
CA ASP A 257 4.58 -2.02 -1.90
C ASP A 257 5.28 -0.86 -1.18
N LEU A 258 4.80 0.35 -1.47
CA LEU A 258 5.07 1.57 -0.72
C LEU A 258 3.72 2.18 -0.35
N VAL A 259 3.47 2.36 0.94
CA VAL A 259 2.21 2.89 1.47
C VAL A 259 2.51 3.98 2.49
N VAL A 260 1.80 5.10 2.42
CA VAL A 260 1.78 6.08 3.53
C VAL A 260 0.68 5.68 4.51
N ARG A 261 1.05 5.39 5.76
CA ARG A 261 0.16 4.93 6.83
C ARG A 261 -0.55 6.08 7.52
N SER A 262 0.14 7.21 7.65
CA SER A 262 -0.40 8.42 8.27
C SER A 262 0.39 9.63 7.81
N GLU A 263 -0.32 10.68 7.44
CA GLU A 263 0.30 11.96 7.09
C GLU A 263 0.80 12.69 8.34
N GLY A 264 2.00 13.27 8.28
CA GLY A 264 2.50 14.13 9.34
C GLY A 264 1.92 15.54 9.26
N ALA A 265 1.68 16.15 10.43
CA ALA A 265 1.12 17.49 10.56
C ALA A 265 1.99 18.35 11.49
N ALA A 266 3.28 18.44 11.18
CA ALA A 266 4.22 19.20 11.98
C ALA A 266 3.95 20.71 11.86
N VAL A 267 4.21 21.44 12.95
CA VAL A 267 4.00 22.88 13.01
C VAL A 267 5.29 23.56 13.44
N ALA A 268 5.89 24.32 12.53
CA ALA A 268 7.00 25.21 12.86
C ALA A 268 6.47 26.37 13.72
N ASP A 269 7.11 26.56 14.87
CA ASP A 269 6.64 27.43 15.93
C ASP A 269 7.15 28.87 15.78
N VAL A 270 6.22 29.81 15.71
CA VAL A 270 6.48 31.25 15.63
C VAL A 270 7.09 31.80 16.91
N GLU A 271 6.83 31.15 18.05
CA GLU A 271 7.36 31.51 19.37
C GLU A 271 8.62 30.74 19.76
N ALA A 272 9.25 30.08 18.79
CA ALA A 272 10.51 29.40 19.02
C ALA A 272 11.55 30.34 19.68
N ALA A 273 12.17 29.87 20.76
CA ALA A 273 13.02 30.67 21.64
C ALA A 273 14.22 31.33 20.93
N ASN A 274 14.69 30.74 19.82
CA ASN A 274 15.83 31.22 19.04
C ASN A 274 15.43 32.04 17.81
N GLY A 275 14.16 32.42 17.70
CA GLY A 275 13.59 33.21 16.61
C GLY A 275 12.45 32.48 15.90
N PRO A 276 11.55 33.20 15.20
CA PRO A 276 10.35 32.59 14.65
C PRO A 276 10.64 31.45 13.67
N TYR A 277 9.88 30.36 13.82
CA TYR A 277 9.94 29.15 13.00
C TYR A 277 11.28 28.40 13.07
N THR A 278 12.13 28.69 14.05
CA THR A 278 13.40 27.97 14.27
C THR A 278 13.23 26.71 15.13
N ALA A 279 12.00 26.37 15.53
CA ALA A 279 11.66 25.17 16.29
C ALA A 279 10.29 24.63 15.84
N PHE A 280 9.94 23.43 16.27
CA PHE A 280 8.57 22.91 16.15
C PHE A 280 7.79 23.15 17.44
N THR A 281 6.46 23.11 17.36
CA THR A 281 5.63 23.04 18.56
C THR A 281 5.81 21.68 19.23
N SER A 282 5.99 21.63 20.55
CA SER A 282 6.02 20.34 21.27
C SER A 282 4.61 19.74 21.29
N ALA A 283 4.38 18.76 20.44
CA ALA A 283 3.13 18.02 20.32
C ALA A 283 3.39 16.57 19.93
N ALA A 284 2.45 15.68 20.24
CA ALA A 284 2.49 14.30 19.77
C ALA A 284 2.52 14.27 18.22
N PRO A 285 3.24 13.30 17.62
CA PRO A 285 3.88 12.16 18.26
C PRO A 285 5.31 12.40 18.78
N THR A 286 6.03 13.45 18.34
CA THR A 286 7.44 13.66 18.71
C THR A 286 7.64 14.24 20.11
N ASN A 287 6.75 15.15 20.54
CA ASN A 287 6.88 15.89 21.81
C ASN A 287 8.24 16.61 21.98
N ASP A 288 8.91 16.96 20.87
CA ASP A 288 10.25 17.56 20.87
C ASP A 288 10.30 18.86 20.05
N VAL A 289 10.91 19.87 20.66
CA VAL A 289 11.47 21.12 20.10
C VAL A 289 12.06 21.11 18.70
N THR A 290 12.78 20.04 18.46
CA THR A 290 13.87 19.92 17.50
C THR A 290 13.57 18.90 16.41
N LEU A 291 12.57 18.05 16.65
CA LEU A 291 12.20 16.94 15.78
C LEU A 291 10.73 17.06 15.34
N ALA A 292 10.51 16.80 14.06
CA ALA A 292 9.18 16.65 13.49
C ALA A 292 9.06 15.31 12.76
N GLN A 293 7.90 14.67 12.92
CA GLN A 293 7.51 13.53 12.10
C GLN A 293 6.77 14.05 10.86
N LEU A 294 7.36 13.89 9.67
CA LEU A 294 6.77 14.33 8.41
C LEU A 294 5.68 13.40 7.91
N GLY A 295 5.70 12.14 8.35
CA GLY A 295 4.71 11.11 8.02
C GLY A 295 5.22 9.73 8.38
N ARG A 296 4.32 8.73 8.39
CA ARG A 296 4.68 7.31 8.53
C ARG A 296 4.39 6.57 7.25
N LEU A 297 5.31 5.71 6.85
CA LEU A 297 5.24 4.88 5.66
C LEU A 297 5.54 3.42 5.99
N ALA A 298 5.19 2.56 5.06
CA ALA A 298 5.55 1.16 5.04
C ALA A 298 6.11 0.84 3.66
N TYR A 299 7.29 0.26 3.61
CA TYR A 299 7.96 -0.20 2.41
C TYR A 299 8.51 -1.60 2.67
N GLY A 300 8.30 -2.54 1.74
CA GLY A 300 8.69 -3.92 1.96
C GLY A 300 8.00 -4.85 0.98
N THR A 301 8.06 -6.15 1.28
CA THR A 301 7.29 -7.13 0.52
C THR A 301 5.81 -6.83 0.64
N ARG A 302 5.04 -7.18 -0.39
CA ARG A 302 3.58 -7.02 -0.40
C ARG A 302 2.94 -7.68 0.83
N GLN A 303 3.42 -8.83 1.25
CA GLN A 303 2.95 -9.51 2.45
C GLN A 303 3.22 -8.72 3.73
N GLU A 304 4.42 -8.18 3.93
CA GLU A 304 4.75 -7.38 5.11
C GLU A 304 3.93 -6.08 5.19
N VAL A 305 3.71 -5.42 4.05
CA VAL A 305 3.06 -4.10 4.00
C VAL A 305 1.53 -4.21 4.03
N SER A 306 0.95 -5.10 3.22
CA SER A 306 -0.50 -5.16 3.03
C SER A 306 -1.16 -6.42 3.59
N ASN A 307 -0.39 -7.38 4.14
CA ASN A 307 -0.85 -8.72 4.50
C ASN A 307 -1.50 -9.50 3.32
N ALA A 308 -1.27 -9.06 2.07
CA ALA A 308 -1.68 -9.82 0.90
C ALA A 308 -0.71 -10.98 0.62
N VAL A 309 -1.16 -11.97 -0.15
CA VAL A 309 -0.33 -13.11 -0.55
C VAL A 309 0.88 -12.62 -1.33
N GLN A 310 2.08 -13.08 -0.94
CA GLN A 310 3.31 -12.74 -1.63
C GLN A 310 3.34 -13.44 -3.00
N PRO A 311 3.57 -12.72 -4.12
CA PRO A 311 3.75 -13.34 -5.41
C PRO A 311 5.01 -14.21 -5.46
N ARG A 312 5.10 -15.06 -6.47
CA ARG A 312 6.19 -16.02 -6.64
C ARG A 312 7.10 -15.65 -7.81
N GLY A 313 8.36 -16.06 -7.69
CA GLY A 313 9.37 -15.93 -8.73
C GLY A 313 9.24 -17.02 -9.81
N VAL A 314 10.24 -17.07 -10.69
CA VAL A 314 10.34 -18.06 -11.78
C VAL A 314 10.60 -19.49 -11.30
N ASP A 315 11.22 -19.63 -10.13
CA ASP A 315 11.46 -20.88 -9.41
C ASP A 315 10.20 -21.42 -8.69
N GLY A 316 9.19 -20.57 -8.53
CA GLY A 316 7.97 -20.88 -7.79
C GLY A 316 8.08 -20.62 -6.28
N ASP A 317 9.18 -20.08 -5.79
CA ASP A 317 9.27 -19.67 -4.39
C ASP A 317 8.67 -18.25 -4.20
N PRO A 318 8.19 -17.89 -2.99
CA PRO A 318 7.74 -16.53 -2.71
C PRO A 318 8.88 -15.54 -2.96
N ILE A 319 8.61 -14.53 -3.77
CA ILE A 319 9.64 -13.57 -4.16
C ILE A 319 10.00 -12.66 -2.97
N THR A 320 11.29 -12.43 -2.77
CA THR A 320 11.82 -11.57 -1.73
C THR A 320 12.27 -10.22 -2.28
N MET A 321 12.48 -9.23 -1.40
CA MET A 321 13.03 -7.93 -1.80
C MET A 321 14.40 -8.05 -2.49
N ALA A 322 15.22 -9.02 -2.08
CA ALA A 322 16.56 -9.22 -2.64
C ALA A 322 16.55 -9.82 -4.05
N ASP A 323 15.48 -10.53 -4.43
CA ASP A 323 15.33 -11.09 -5.77
C ASP A 323 15.06 -9.99 -6.80
N VAL A 324 14.29 -8.97 -6.41
CA VAL A 324 13.81 -7.92 -7.32
C VAL A 324 14.58 -6.61 -7.23
N LEU A 325 15.00 -6.17 -6.04
CA LEU A 325 15.53 -4.82 -5.82
C LEU A 325 17.03 -4.83 -5.56
N GLY A 326 17.76 -4.07 -6.38
CA GLY A 326 19.20 -3.89 -6.30
C GLY A 326 19.61 -2.87 -5.24
N PRO A 327 20.91 -2.81 -4.90
CA PRO A 327 21.43 -1.96 -3.82
C PRO A 327 21.21 -0.46 -4.03
N ASP A 328 21.11 0.00 -5.29
CA ASP A 328 20.90 1.41 -5.63
C ASP A 328 19.43 1.87 -5.51
N THR A 329 18.54 0.99 -5.03
CA THR A 329 17.14 1.35 -4.78
C THR A 329 17.04 2.40 -3.66
N THR A 330 16.32 3.49 -3.91
CA THR A 330 16.19 4.61 -2.98
C THR A 330 14.75 4.98 -2.67
N LEU A 331 14.45 5.36 -1.42
CA LEU A 331 13.27 6.13 -1.08
C LEU A 331 13.63 7.62 -1.16
N ARG A 332 13.02 8.33 -2.10
CA ARG A 332 13.18 9.77 -2.25
C ARG A 332 12.02 10.48 -1.58
N VAL A 333 12.32 11.36 -0.65
CA VAL A 333 11.35 12.31 -0.07
C VAL A 333 11.59 13.67 -0.71
N SER A 334 10.56 14.24 -1.34
CA SER A 334 10.58 15.61 -1.86
C SER A 334 9.87 16.56 -0.90
N GLY A 335 10.38 17.78 -0.74
CA GLY A 335 9.80 18.82 0.11
C GLY A 335 10.72 20.03 0.21
N ASP A 336 10.66 20.78 1.31
CA ASP A 336 11.67 21.81 1.61
C ASP A 336 12.51 21.35 2.82
N PHE A 337 13.81 21.21 2.62
CA PHE A 337 14.76 20.77 3.64
C PHE A 337 15.84 21.83 3.93
N THR A 338 15.66 23.08 3.50
CA THR A 338 16.68 24.13 3.74
C THR A 338 16.86 24.43 5.22
N GLY A 339 15.82 24.23 6.03
CA GLY A 339 15.85 24.39 7.49
C GLY A 339 16.27 23.12 8.27
N ALA A 340 16.58 22.01 7.59
CA ALA A 340 16.92 20.75 8.25
C ALA A 340 18.43 20.64 8.53
N ALA A 341 18.79 20.15 9.71
CA ALA A 341 20.11 19.60 9.99
C ALA A 341 20.26 18.22 9.36
N ASP A 342 19.23 17.38 9.51
CA ASP A 342 19.19 15.98 9.09
C ASP A 342 17.75 15.59 8.75
N VAL A 343 17.59 14.63 7.84
CA VAL A 343 16.33 13.95 7.58
C VAL A 343 16.61 12.45 7.65
N PHE A 344 15.84 11.72 8.45
CA PHE A 344 16.12 10.32 8.70
C PHE A 344 14.85 9.47 8.78
N LEU A 345 15.00 8.18 8.55
CA LEU A 345 13.99 7.17 8.83
C LEU A 345 14.15 6.68 10.28
N SER A 346 13.02 6.65 10.98
CA SER A 346 12.91 6.17 12.35
C SER A 346 11.93 5.00 12.43
N PRO A 347 12.19 3.96 13.24
CA PRO A 347 11.19 2.91 13.48
C PRO A 347 10.10 3.38 14.45
N THR A 348 10.28 4.53 15.12
CA THR A 348 9.32 5.07 16.10
C THR A 348 8.60 6.29 15.55
N ALA A 349 7.36 6.53 16.00
CA ALA A 349 6.59 7.71 15.62
C ALA A 349 7.15 9.01 16.23
N ASP A 350 7.85 8.90 17.36
CA ASP A 350 8.41 10.04 18.09
C ASP A 350 9.76 10.52 17.54
N CYS A 351 10.30 9.85 16.52
CA CYS A 351 11.61 10.16 15.92
C CYS A 351 12.81 10.05 16.89
N SER A 352 12.66 9.35 18.02
CA SER A 352 13.72 9.21 19.03
C SER A 352 14.87 8.28 18.62
N ILE A 353 14.65 7.41 17.63
CA ILE A 353 15.64 6.44 17.14
C ILE A 353 15.92 6.69 15.66
N VAL A 354 17.20 6.78 15.29
CA VAL A 354 17.63 6.84 13.89
C VAL A 354 17.89 5.43 13.39
N ALA A 355 17.10 4.96 12.42
CA ALA A 355 17.35 3.67 11.74
C ALA A 355 18.20 3.85 10.49
N LEU A 356 17.93 4.90 9.71
CA LEU A 356 18.66 5.23 8.50
C LEU A 356 18.68 6.76 8.37
N SER A 357 19.86 7.38 8.40
CA SER A 357 20.00 8.84 8.20
C SER A 357 20.49 9.14 6.79
N ASP A 358 20.10 10.31 6.28
CA ASP A 358 20.53 10.81 4.98
C ASP A 358 21.89 11.54 5.01
N ILE A 359 22.54 11.61 6.18
CA ILE A 359 23.73 12.44 6.45
C ILE A 359 24.89 12.21 5.46
N ASP A 360 24.96 11.08 4.75
CA ASP A 360 26.10 10.75 3.89
C ASP A 360 25.79 10.33 2.44
N ALA A 361 24.67 10.73 1.80
CA ALA A 361 24.56 10.48 0.34
C ALA A 361 23.83 11.45 -0.60
N ALA A 362 22.70 12.11 -0.29
CA ALA A 362 22.01 12.90 -1.35
C ALA A 362 20.93 13.92 -0.90
N ARG A 363 21.03 14.52 0.30
CA ARG A 363 20.12 15.62 0.66
C ARG A 363 20.41 16.89 -0.14
N THR A 364 19.39 17.42 -0.79
CA THR A 364 19.37 18.77 -1.37
C THR A 364 18.41 19.66 -0.57
N GLY A 365 18.33 20.94 -0.90
CA GLY A 365 17.30 21.82 -0.32
C GLY A 365 15.86 21.34 -0.60
N THR A 366 15.66 20.45 -1.57
CA THR A 366 14.32 20.01 -1.99
C THR A 366 14.08 18.50 -1.94
N THR A 367 15.10 17.70 -1.68
CA THR A 367 15.01 16.23 -1.67
C THR A 367 15.87 15.62 -0.57
N ALA A 368 15.43 14.52 0.01
CA ALA A 368 16.21 13.63 0.86
C ALA A 368 16.11 12.22 0.29
N ASP A 369 17.24 11.57 0.03
CA ASP A 369 17.31 10.24 -0.57
C ASP A 369 17.87 9.22 0.42
N PHE A 370 17.10 8.15 0.64
CA PHE A 370 17.44 7.06 1.53
C PHE A 370 17.80 5.83 0.69
N ALA A 371 19.06 5.40 0.71
CA ALA A 371 19.47 4.14 0.08
C ALA A 371 18.93 2.96 0.90
N VAL A 372 17.85 2.35 0.39
CA VAL A 372 17.16 1.25 1.07
C VAL A 372 17.52 -0.11 0.48
N GLY A 373 18.02 -0.16 -0.76
CA GLY A 373 18.37 -1.40 -1.45
C GLY A 373 17.22 -2.42 -1.38
N SER A 374 17.57 -3.66 -1.00
CA SER A 374 16.63 -4.74 -0.73
C SER A 374 16.11 -4.78 0.71
N GLY A 375 16.36 -3.75 1.52
CA GLY A 375 15.87 -3.65 2.89
C GLY A 375 14.35 -3.47 2.95
N SER A 376 13.75 -3.88 4.08
CA SER A 376 12.31 -3.69 4.35
C SER A 376 12.12 -2.81 5.59
N TYR A 377 11.17 -1.90 5.50
CA TYR A 377 10.78 -0.91 6.51
C TYR A 377 9.26 -0.92 6.64
N PRO A 378 8.67 -1.98 7.23
CA PRO A 378 7.21 -2.19 7.24
C PRO A 378 6.45 -1.15 8.07
N ASP A 379 7.16 -0.41 8.92
CA ASP A 379 6.65 0.74 9.66
C ASP A 379 7.79 1.70 10.01
N ALA A 380 7.91 2.79 9.24
CA ALA A 380 8.95 3.79 9.42
C ALA A 380 8.37 5.20 9.36
N SER A 381 8.87 6.07 10.22
CA SER A 381 8.58 7.50 10.22
C SER A 381 9.69 8.24 9.48
N VAL A 382 9.32 9.18 8.63
CA VAL A 382 10.27 10.15 8.07
C VAL A 382 10.34 11.32 9.04
N CYS A 383 11.55 11.62 9.51
CA CYS A 383 11.81 12.56 10.58
C CYS A 383 12.67 13.71 10.08
N PHE A 384 12.37 14.91 10.57
CA PHE A 384 13.06 16.15 10.25
C PHE A 384 13.71 16.69 11.52
N LEU A 385 15.04 16.75 11.54
CA LEU A 385 15.81 17.41 12.60
C LEU A 385 16.12 18.85 12.16
N ARG A 386 15.79 19.84 12.99
CA ARG A 386 16.03 21.25 12.66
C ARG A 386 17.52 21.62 12.63
N GLY A 387 17.88 22.53 11.73
CA GLY A 387 19.25 23.06 11.56
C GLY A 387 19.52 24.44 12.17
N GLY A 388 18.52 25.05 12.81
CA GLY A 388 18.63 26.39 13.40
C GLY A 388 18.17 27.53 12.47
N GLU A 389 18.09 27.28 11.16
CA GLU A 389 17.45 28.18 10.20
C GLU A 389 15.91 28.12 10.31
N PRO A 390 15.18 29.18 9.90
CA PRO A 390 13.72 29.17 9.88
C PRO A 390 13.16 28.05 9.01
N ILE A 391 12.38 27.15 9.61
CA ILE A 391 11.72 26.03 8.95
C ILE A 391 10.62 26.56 8.04
N VAL A 392 10.67 26.24 6.75
CA VAL A 392 9.70 26.69 5.74
C VAL A 392 8.46 25.80 5.77
N ALA A 393 7.29 26.40 5.57
CA ALA A 393 6.06 25.63 5.39
C ALA A 393 6.13 24.92 4.03
N SER A 394 5.94 23.61 4.01
CA SER A 394 6.10 22.79 2.80
C SER A 394 5.27 21.51 2.89
N THR A 395 4.89 20.98 1.74
CA THR A 395 4.26 19.66 1.59
C THR A 395 5.32 18.65 1.19
N TYR A 396 5.30 17.49 1.83
CA TYR A 396 6.25 16.42 1.60
C TYR A 396 5.58 15.25 0.90
N ALA A 397 6.31 14.62 -0.01
CA ALA A 397 5.89 13.42 -0.72
C ALA A 397 7.03 12.42 -0.76
N VAL A 398 6.71 11.13 -0.84
CA VAL A 398 7.69 10.04 -0.93
C VAL A 398 7.46 9.22 -2.19
N GLU A 399 8.55 8.85 -2.86
CA GLU A 399 8.56 7.92 -3.98
C GLU A 399 9.66 6.87 -3.79
N LEU A 400 9.43 5.67 -4.31
CA LEU A 400 10.44 4.63 -4.45
C LEU A 400 11.03 4.70 -5.85
N ARG A 401 12.34 4.90 -5.92
CA ARG A 401 13.13 4.77 -7.15
C ARG A 401 13.77 3.40 -7.15
N ALA A 402 13.01 2.44 -7.67
CA ALA A 402 13.41 1.04 -7.74
C ALA A 402 14.50 0.84 -8.79
N VAL A 403 15.52 0.06 -8.44
CA VAL A 403 16.55 -0.42 -9.36
C VAL A 403 16.50 -1.94 -9.34
N ALA A 404 16.48 -2.59 -10.50
CA ALA A 404 16.37 -4.05 -10.56
C ALA A 404 17.64 -4.71 -10.01
N ALA A 405 17.49 -5.77 -9.20
CA ALA A 405 18.61 -6.59 -8.73
C ALA A 405 19.29 -7.35 -9.87
N SER A 406 18.53 -7.70 -10.91
CA SER A 406 19.02 -8.40 -12.10
C SER A 406 18.17 -8.09 -13.32
N SER A 407 18.66 -8.43 -14.51
CA SER A 407 17.90 -8.31 -15.77
C SER A 407 16.74 -9.29 -15.90
N ALA A 408 16.55 -10.21 -14.94
CA ALA A 408 15.37 -11.08 -14.91
C ALA A 408 14.09 -10.33 -14.50
N TYR A 409 14.23 -9.10 -13.98
CA TYR A 409 13.11 -8.31 -13.49
C TYR A 409 13.12 -6.89 -14.06
N THR A 410 11.93 -6.37 -14.35
CA THR A 410 11.66 -4.95 -14.61
C THR A 410 10.88 -4.38 -13.43
N VAL A 411 11.54 -3.55 -12.62
CA VAL A 411 10.97 -3.01 -11.38
C VAL A 411 10.52 -1.56 -11.56
N PRO A 412 9.20 -1.26 -11.58
CA PRO A 412 8.73 0.11 -11.66
C PRO A 412 8.88 0.83 -10.30
N GLY A 413 9.16 2.13 -10.32
CA GLY A 413 9.05 2.96 -9.13
C GLY A 413 7.64 2.96 -8.53
N ARG A 414 7.51 3.48 -7.29
CA ARG A 414 6.22 3.67 -6.61
C ARG A 414 6.07 5.13 -6.17
N GLY A 415 4.86 5.66 -6.19
CA GLY A 415 4.58 7.07 -5.85
C GLY A 415 4.73 8.03 -7.04
N PRO A 416 4.84 9.35 -6.77
CA PRO A 416 4.91 9.98 -5.45
C PRO A 416 3.60 9.86 -4.65
N LEU A 417 3.72 9.62 -3.35
CA LEU A 417 2.62 9.59 -2.38
C LEU A 417 2.75 10.76 -1.41
N VAL A 418 1.64 11.42 -1.07
CA VAL A 418 1.63 12.50 -0.06
C VAL A 418 2.04 11.92 1.28
N LEU A 419 3.10 12.47 1.87
CA LEU A 419 3.67 12.02 3.15
C LEU A 419 3.16 12.89 4.31
N GLY A 420 2.93 14.17 4.07
CA GLY A 420 2.44 15.12 5.07
C GLY A 420 2.89 16.55 4.78
N ALA A 421 2.84 17.41 5.80
CA ALA A 421 3.24 18.80 5.67
C ALA A 421 3.86 19.37 6.94
N ILE A 422 4.73 20.36 6.77
CA ILE A 422 5.07 21.33 7.81
C ILE A 422 4.24 22.58 7.55
N THR A 423 3.51 23.01 8.56
CA THR A 423 2.80 24.31 8.57
C THR A 423 3.49 25.28 9.53
N ARG A 424 3.07 26.55 9.54
CA ARG A 424 3.59 27.59 10.45
C ARG A 424 2.44 28.16 11.27
N ASN A 425 2.57 28.19 12.60
CA ASN A 425 1.57 28.80 13.50
C ASN A 425 1.77 30.33 13.59
N GLY A 426 1.62 31.06 12.48
CA GLY A 426 1.73 32.52 12.45
C GLY A 426 0.38 33.26 12.39
N ALA A 427 0.43 34.57 12.58
CA ALA A 427 -0.70 35.45 12.33
C ALA A 427 -0.83 35.79 10.85
N GLN A 428 -1.92 35.36 10.23
CA GLN A 428 -2.33 35.80 8.91
C GLN A 428 -3.60 36.63 8.99
N LEU A 429 -3.57 37.82 8.40
CA LEU A 429 -4.67 38.77 8.38
C LEU A 429 -4.98 39.16 6.94
N GLN A 430 -6.26 39.31 6.63
CA GLN A 430 -6.74 39.69 5.31
C GLN A 430 -7.75 40.82 5.41
N ALA A 431 -7.61 41.83 4.57
CA ALA A 431 -8.67 42.76 4.22
C ALA A 431 -9.21 42.33 2.84
N PRO A 432 -10.35 41.60 2.78
CA PRO A 432 -10.81 41.00 1.52
C PRO A 432 -11.13 42.04 0.45
N LEU A 433 -11.62 43.21 0.87
CA LEU A 433 -11.89 44.35 0.01
C LEU A 433 -11.21 45.59 0.58
N VAL A 434 -10.09 45.98 -0.02
CA VAL A 434 -9.50 47.31 0.13
C VAL A 434 -9.81 48.14 -1.11
N GLN A 435 -10.11 49.41 -0.91
CA GLN A 435 -10.38 50.41 -1.94
C GLN A 435 -9.55 51.68 -1.67
N MET A 436 -9.33 52.50 -2.68
CA MET A 436 -8.69 53.81 -2.50
C MET A 436 -9.46 54.90 -3.25
N PRO A 437 -10.63 55.31 -2.75
CA PRO A 437 -11.40 56.37 -3.40
C PRO A 437 -10.61 57.67 -3.51
N ALA A 438 -10.79 58.41 -4.60
CA ALA A 438 -10.12 59.69 -4.81
C ALA A 438 -10.49 60.69 -3.69
N GLY A 439 -9.49 61.38 -3.15
CA GLY A 439 -9.67 62.31 -2.03
C GLY A 439 -9.78 61.65 -0.65
N TRP A 440 -9.70 60.33 -0.55
CA TRP A 440 -9.70 59.60 0.72
C TRP A 440 -8.31 59.04 1.06
N ILE A 441 -8.03 58.92 2.35
CA ILE A 441 -6.83 58.26 2.88
C ILE A 441 -7.20 56.82 3.23
N SER A 442 -6.57 55.84 2.59
CA SER A 442 -6.75 54.42 2.90
C SER A 442 -5.49 53.85 3.53
N ARG A 443 -5.64 53.16 4.65
CA ARG A 443 -4.51 52.65 5.43
C ARG A 443 -4.81 51.30 6.07
N ILE A 444 -3.75 50.51 6.22
CA ILE A 444 -3.72 49.29 7.02
C ILE A 444 -3.05 49.64 8.34
N VAL A 445 -3.70 49.29 9.43
CA VAL A 445 -3.23 49.48 10.79
C VAL A 445 -2.96 48.11 11.36
N LEU A 446 -1.71 47.84 11.70
CA LEU A 446 -1.28 46.60 12.33
C LEU A 446 -0.89 46.89 13.76
N MET A 447 -1.55 46.24 14.71
CA MET A 447 -1.28 46.36 16.13
C MET A 447 -0.60 45.10 16.61
N ASN A 448 0.48 45.27 17.38
CA ASN A 448 1.16 44.21 18.09
C ASN A 448 0.98 44.44 19.59
N THR A 449 0.13 43.63 20.21
CA THR A 449 -0.10 43.63 21.66
C THR A 449 0.91 42.77 22.41
N GLY A 450 1.81 42.08 21.70
CA GLY A 450 2.88 41.28 22.27
C GLY A 450 4.09 42.11 22.70
N GLY A 451 4.88 41.54 23.61
CA GLY A 451 6.08 42.17 24.18
C GLY A 451 7.30 42.20 23.27
N THR A 452 7.24 41.60 22.08
CA THR A 452 8.37 41.45 21.14
C THR A 452 8.01 42.12 19.82
N ALA A 453 8.96 42.83 19.18
CA ALA A 453 8.76 43.38 17.84
C ALA A 453 8.68 42.25 16.80
N ARG A 454 7.76 42.35 15.84
CA ARG A 454 7.43 41.26 14.93
C ARG A 454 7.61 41.66 13.48
N ALA A 455 8.38 40.88 12.73
CA ALA A 455 8.46 41.05 11.29
C ALA A 455 7.13 40.64 10.63
N PHE A 456 6.75 41.34 9.57
CA PHE A 456 5.62 40.97 8.73
C PHE A 456 5.97 41.12 7.25
N THR A 457 5.28 40.34 6.45
CA THR A 457 5.22 40.46 5.00
C THR A 457 3.81 40.88 4.61
N TRP A 458 3.66 41.57 3.49
CA TRP A 458 2.35 41.88 2.94
C TRP A 458 2.32 41.65 1.44
N ARG A 459 1.13 41.35 0.93
CA ARG A 459 0.84 41.16 -0.48
C ARG A 459 -0.52 41.77 -0.81
N PHE A 460 -0.58 42.52 -1.92
CA PHE A 460 -1.80 43.02 -2.51
C PHE A 460 -2.20 42.16 -3.71
N LEU A 461 -3.46 41.75 -3.75
CA LEU A 461 -4.07 40.99 -4.82
C LEU A 461 -5.10 41.88 -5.51
N PRO A 462 -4.79 42.44 -6.69
CA PRO A 462 -5.77 43.23 -7.43
C PRO A 462 -6.96 42.36 -7.83
N ALA A 463 -8.17 42.92 -7.80
CA ALA A 463 -9.33 42.24 -8.36
C ALA A 463 -9.11 41.99 -9.86
N SER A 464 -9.25 40.74 -10.30
CA SER A 464 -9.21 40.36 -11.71
C SER A 464 -10.47 39.58 -12.07
N GLY A 465 -11.14 39.98 -13.16
CA GLY A 465 -12.29 39.29 -13.74
C GLY A 465 -13.65 39.63 -13.12
N GLY A 466 -14.47 40.38 -13.87
CA GLY A 466 -15.90 40.56 -13.59
C GLY A 466 -16.49 41.86 -14.13
N SER A 467 -16.93 41.87 -15.41
CA SER A 467 -17.47 43.01 -16.17
C SER A 467 -16.43 44.00 -16.73
N ALA A 468 -16.77 44.62 -17.88
CA ALA A 468 -15.92 45.54 -18.63
C ALA A 468 -15.49 46.82 -17.85
N SER A 469 -16.03 47.04 -16.64
CA SER A 469 -15.61 48.09 -15.70
C SER A 469 -14.57 47.64 -14.65
N GLU A 470 -14.17 46.37 -14.63
CA GLU A 470 -13.27 45.80 -13.59
C GLU A 470 -11.99 45.18 -14.17
N ALA A 471 -11.86 45.13 -15.50
CA ALA A 471 -10.64 44.74 -16.17
C ALA A 471 -9.67 45.93 -16.24
N GLY A 472 -8.52 45.81 -15.59
CA GLY A 472 -7.41 46.75 -15.79
C GLY A 472 -7.01 47.59 -14.58
N THR A 473 -7.10 47.03 -13.37
CA THR A 473 -6.53 47.70 -12.19
C THR A 473 -5.01 47.52 -12.17
N THR A 474 -4.27 48.40 -12.85
CA THR A 474 -2.81 48.43 -12.79
C THR A 474 -2.35 49.19 -11.55
N THR A 475 -1.69 48.50 -10.62
CA THR A 475 -0.86 49.13 -9.57
C THR A 475 0.46 49.59 -10.17
N THR A 476 0.88 50.81 -9.88
CA THR A 476 2.20 51.33 -10.29
C THR A 476 3.26 51.14 -9.19
N GLY A 477 2.84 50.85 -7.95
CA GLY A 477 3.72 50.55 -6.83
C GLY A 477 3.93 49.05 -6.58
N ALA A 478 4.60 48.74 -5.46
CA ALA A 478 4.93 47.37 -5.09
C ALA A 478 3.68 46.58 -4.68
N THR A 479 3.51 45.36 -5.20
CA THR A 479 2.39 44.46 -4.81
C THR A 479 2.76 43.55 -3.64
N THR A 480 4.00 43.59 -3.17
CA THR A 480 4.51 42.85 -2.03
C THR A 480 5.52 43.69 -1.25
N GLY A 481 5.65 43.45 0.04
CA GLY A 481 6.71 44.07 0.83
C GLY A 481 6.88 43.45 2.21
N VAL A 482 7.80 44.03 2.96
CA VAL A 482 8.18 43.58 4.30
C VAL A 482 8.19 44.76 5.28
N GLY A 483 8.08 44.48 6.57
CA GLY A 483 8.20 45.49 7.62
C GLY A 483 8.29 44.87 9.01
N THR A 484 8.29 45.73 10.03
CA THR A 484 8.32 45.33 11.43
C THR A 484 7.23 46.08 12.20
N ILE A 485 6.44 45.36 13.00
CA ILE A 485 5.51 45.92 13.98
C ILE A 485 6.22 45.95 15.34
N PRO A 486 6.60 47.12 15.88
CA PRO A 486 7.27 47.18 17.17
C PRO A 486 6.44 46.56 18.29
N ALA A 487 7.09 46.11 19.37
CA ALA A 487 6.41 45.58 20.55
C ALA A 487 5.43 46.61 21.15
N ASN A 488 4.28 46.15 21.64
CA ASN A 488 3.25 47.00 22.28
C ASN A 488 2.90 48.27 21.48
N SER A 489 2.93 48.18 20.15
CA SER A 489 2.83 49.34 19.27
C SER A 489 1.94 49.07 18.07
N THR A 490 1.67 50.15 17.33
CA THR A 490 0.86 50.12 16.13
C THR A 490 1.66 50.70 14.97
N VAL A 491 1.64 50.01 13.83
CA VAL A 491 2.17 50.51 12.56
C VAL A 491 1.02 50.87 11.65
N VAL A 492 1.10 52.04 11.05
CA VAL A 492 0.13 52.53 10.08
C VAL A 492 0.78 52.57 8.70
N ILE A 493 0.24 51.78 7.79
CA ILE A 493 0.69 51.64 6.42
C ILE A 493 -0.32 52.35 5.53
N ARG A 494 0.05 53.49 4.95
CA ARG A 494 -0.80 54.16 3.95
C ARG A 494 -0.69 53.40 2.63
N LEU A 495 -1.82 52.99 2.08
CA LEU A 495 -1.84 52.19 0.85
C LEU A 495 -1.33 52.99 -0.36
N SER A 496 -1.49 54.32 -0.35
CA SER A 496 -0.91 55.23 -1.36
C SER A 496 0.61 55.15 -1.43
N ASP A 497 1.26 54.97 -0.29
CA ASP A 497 2.71 54.99 -0.18
C ASP A 497 3.31 53.67 -0.72
N LEU A 498 2.53 52.58 -0.72
CA LEU A 498 2.94 51.27 -1.21
C LEU A 498 2.58 51.03 -2.68
N LEU A 499 1.34 51.35 -3.05
CA LEU A 499 0.73 50.92 -4.31
C LEU A 499 0.89 51.96 -5.44
N GLY A 500 1.64 53.05 -5.19
CA GLY A 500 2.06 54.03 -6.20
C GLY A 500 0.98 54.98 -6.68
N GLY A 501 -0.15 55.02 -5.98
CA GLY A 501 -1.38 55.63 -6.48
C GLY A 501 -1.99 54.73 -7.56
N PHE A 502 -3.27 54.46 -7.41
CA PHE A 502 -3.93 53.64 -8.38
C PHE A 502 -4.55 54.49 -9.50
N GLY A 503 -4.57 53.96 -10.73
CA GLY A 503 -5.17 54.64 -11.89
C GLY A 503 -6.67 54.92 -11.73
N THR A 504 -7.25 55.67 -12.68
CA THR A 504 -8.70 55.89 -12.79
C THR A 504 -9.35 54.81 -13.64
N PRO A 505 -10.39 54.09 -13.17
CA PRO A 505 -11.07 54.21 -11.87
C PRO A 505 -10.27 53.62 -10.69
N PRO A 506 -10.43 54.17 -9.46
CA PRO A 506 -9.69 53.70 -8.30
C PRO A 506 -10.01 52.23 -8.04
N PRO A 507 -9.00 51.38 -7.99
CA PRO A 507 -9.15 49.95 -7.95
C PRO A 507 -9.36 49.45 -6.53
N ARG A 508 -9.68 48.17 -6.52
CA ARG A 508 -10.00 47.41 -5.35
C ARG A 508 -9.32 46.06 -5.42
N GLY A 509 -9.10 45.45 -4.26
CA GLY A 509 -8.46 44.15 -4.19
C GLY A 509 -8.44 43.63 -2.77
N THR A 510 -7.64 42.60 -2.57
CA THR A 510 -7.40 42.02 -1.26
C THR A 510 -6.01 42.41 -0.75
N PHE A 511 -5.90 42.79 0.51
CA PHE A 511 -4.60 43.00 1.17
C PHE A 511 -4.37 41.89 2.20
N VAL A 512 -3.27 41.15 2.07
CA VAL A 512 -2.90 40.04 2.95
C VAL A 512 -1.64 40.42 3.71
N VAL A 513 -1.63 40.19 5.01
CA VAL A 513 -0.48 40.37 5.90
C VAL A 513 -0.19 39.04 6.59
N THR A 514 1.07 38.64 6.59
CA THR A 514 1.57 37.50 7.36
C THR A 514 2.64 38.01 8.32
N ALA A 515 2.38 37.90 9.62
CA ALA A 515 3.29 38.29 10.68
C ALA A 515 3.85 37.06 11.39
N ALA A 516 5.16 37.07 11.64
CA ALA A 516 5.85 36.05 12.40
C ALA A 516 5.62 36.27 13.91
N ALA A 517 4.35 36.18 14.32
CA ALA A 517 3.87 36.36 15.68
C ALA A 517 2.68 35.44 15.99
N PRO A 518 2.33 35.24 17.28
CA PRO A 518 1.13 34.51 17.68
C PRO A 518 -0.12 35.20 17.16
N ASN A 519 -1.16 34.41 16.88
CA ASN A 519 -2.46 34.95 16.47
C ASN A 519 -3.03 35.94 17.49
N SER A 520 -2.85 35.70 18.79
CA SER A 520 -3.33 36.58 19.86
C SER A 520 -2.72 37.97 19.85
N ASP A 521 -1.50 38.09 19.32
CA ASP A 521 -0.68 39.29 19.51
C ASP A 521 -0.88 40.31 18.38
N ILE A 522 -1.29 39.85 17.19
CA ILE A 522 -1.43 40.70 16.02
C ILE A 522 -2.90 40.90 15.68
N GLN A 523 -3.29 42.18 15.65
CA GLN A 523 -4.58 42.63 15.14
C GLN A 523 -4.38 43.51 13.91
N GLY A 524 -5.34 43.45 12.99
CA GLY A 524 -5.33 44.25 11.77
C GLY A 524 -6.62 45.02 11.61
N LEU A 525 -6.50 46.26 11.17
CA LEU A 525 -7.62 47.12 10.82
C LEU A 525 -7.33 47.78 9.48
N TYR A 526 -8.27 47.66 8.56
CA TYR A 526 -8.32 48.48 7.35
C TYR A 526 -9.18 49.71 7.62
N GLN A 527 -8.66 50.89 7.30
CA GLN A 527 -9.33 52.16 7.58
C GLN A 527 -9.33 53.08 6.36
N ILE A 528 -10.48 53.69 6.10
CA ILE A 528 -10.69 54.68 5.05
C ILE A 528 -11.16 55.99 5.70
N VAL A 529 -10.49 57.10 5.43
CA VAL A 529 -10.76 58.42 6.04
C VAL A 529 -11.00 59.47 4.95
N ASN A 530 -12.09 60.21 5.05
CA ASN A 530 -12.34 61.40 4.24
C ASN A 530 -11.87 62.63 5.02
N PRO A 531 -10.75 63.26 4.63
CA PRO A 531 -10.27 64.45 5.33
C PRO A 531 -11.19 65.67 5.16
N ALA A 532 -12.00 65.74 4.10
CA ALA A 532 -12.89 66.87 3.84
C ALA A 532 -14.14 66.86 4.71
N SER A 533 -14.72 65.67 4.96
CA SER A 533 -15.93 65.52 5.79
C SER A 533 -15.64 65.00 7.21
N GLY A 534 -14.43 64.51 7.48
CA GLY A 534 -14.06 63.86 8.73
C GLY A 534 -14.63 62.44 8.90
N THR A 535 -15.29 61.87 7.89
CA THR A 535 -15.89 60.53 7.99
C THR A 535 -14.84 59.43 7.97
N ILE A 536 -15.01 58.42 8.83
CA ILE A 536 -14.08 57.30 9.00
C ILE A 536 -14.86 55.98 8.87
N SER A 537 -14.37 55.07 8.03
CA SER A 537 -14.81 53.66 8.00
C SER A 537 -13.69 52.75 8.46
N ASN A 538 -14.03 51.77 9.29
CA ASN A 538 -13.12 50.82 9.93
C ASN A 538 -13.59 49.40 9.65
N HIS A 539 -12.71 48.56 9.10
CA HIS A 539 -12.97 47.15 8.86
C HIS A 539 -11.87 46.32 9.52
N VAL A 540 -12.24 45.46 10.47
CA VAL A 540 -11.30 44.51 11.07
C VAL A 540 -10.81 43.56 9.99
N MET A 541 -9.49 43.35 9.93
CA MET A 541 -8.92 42.34 9.04
C MET A 541 -9.25 40.95 9.59
N VAL A 542 -9.76 40.09 8.72
CA VAL A 542 -10.19 38.74 9.07
C VAL A 542 -9.02 37.77 9.02
N ARG A 543 -9.10 36.68 9.79
CA ARG A 543 -8.19 35.55 9.62
C ARG A 543 -8.77 34.61 8.57
N PRO A 544 -7.99 34.14 7.59
CA PRO A 544 -8.48 33.16 6.63
C PRO A 544 -9.05 31.93 7.33
N GLY A 545 -10.25 31.49 6.94
CA GLY A 545 -10.92 30.30 7.49
C GLY A 545 -11.67 30.49 8.82
N SER A 546 -11.72 31.70 9.38
CA SER A 546 -12.45 31.99 10.64
C SER A 546 -13.80 32.70 10.47
N ASN A 547 -14.30 32.80 9.23
CA ASN A 547 -15.54 33.53 8.89
C ASN A 547 -16.70 32.60 8.62
#